data_AF-A0A9D2PZH0-F1
#
_entry.id   AF-A0A9D2PZH0-F1
#
_cell.length_a   1.000
_cell.length_b   1.000
_cell.length_c   1.000
_cell.angle_alpha   90.00
_cell.angle_beta   90.00
_cell.angle_gamma   90.00
#
_symmetry.space_group_name_H-M   'P 1'
#
loop_
_entity.id
_entity.type
_entity.pdbx_description
1 polymer ?
#
loop_
_entity_poly.entity_id
_entity_poly.type
_entity_poly.pdbx_seq_one_letter_code
_entity_poly.pdbx_strand_id
1 'polypeptide(L)'
;MMADESTQQPAGDEAGAADEIASEKDAARGLRPGQSAKNFWPSTKRLVREMGPERPYLLAAILVGVVSVAFSVVGPKILGRATDILFTGLISKNLPAGADPAEVIDGLRAEGQEQFADMLSGMTLTPGEGIDFTALYQTLGLAVGLFALSALLMWLQGLALNRILVRMVSRLRRDVEEKLHRLPLRYFDRMKRGEILSRVTNDIDNIQNTLMNTVTGLVNSILTVLGVLVMMLMISWQLSLIALAVIPVALVVTGVVGARAQKLFAQQWDA
;
A
#
# COMPACT_ATOMS: atom_id res chain seq x y z
N MET A 1 -24.18 41.49 -62.19
CA MET A 1 -23.63 40.26 -62.80
C MET A 1 -22.12 40.52 -62.87
N MET A 2 -21.22 39.92 -62.08
CA MET A 2 -21.14 38.57 -61.54
C MET A 2 -20.45 38.56 -60.17
N ALA A 3 -20.62 37.45 -59.47
CA ALA A 3 -20.18 37.12 -58.12
C ALA A 3 -18.65 37.14 -57.92
N ASP A 4 -18.23 37.49 -56.70
CA ASP A 4 -16.91 37.25 -56.14
C ASP A 4 -17.01 35.98 -55.28
N GLU A 5 -16.38 34.88 -55.74
CA GLU A 5 -16.37 33.59 -55.07
C GLU A 5 -15.11 33.47 -54.19
N SER A 6 -15.38 33.38 -52.89
CA SER A 6 -14.59 32.76 -51.82
C SER A 6 -13.37 31.92 -52.23
N THR A 7 -12.20 32.28 -51.69
CA THR A 7 -11.12 31.31 -51.44
C THR A 7 -10.83 31.28 -49.93
N GLN A 8 -11.68 30.56 -49.20
CA GLN A 8 -11.46 30.25 -47.79
C GLN A 8 -10.64 28.96 -47.74
N GLN A 9 -9.34 29.10 -47.49
CA GLN A 9 -8.42 27.99 -47.31
C GLN A 9 -8.84 27.19 -46.05
N PRO A 10 -8.97 25.85 -46.13
CA PRO A 10 -9.60 25.11 -45.03
C PRO A 10 -8.61 25.01 -43.87
N ALA A 11 -8.97 25.62 -42.73
CA ALA A 11 -8.28 25.47 -41.44
C ALA A 11 -8.25 24.01 -40.90
N GLY A 12 -8.79 23.05 -41.65
CA GLY A 12 -8.82 21.62 -41.28
C GLY A 12 -7.48 20.90 -41.46
N ASP A 13 -6.61 21.34 -42.37
CA ASP A 13 -5.33 20.67 -42.62
C ASP A 13 -4.28 20.96 -41.53
N GLU A 14 -4.31 22.15 -40.91
CA GLU A 14 -3.37 22.50 -39.84
C GLU A 14 -3.73 21.83 -38.51
N ALA A 15 -5.03 21.69 -38.21
CA ALA A 15 -5.51 20.96 -37.03
C ALA A 15 -5.24 19.44 -37.15
N GLY A 16 -5.46 18.87 -38.34
CA GLY A 16 -5.15 17.47 -38.62
C GLY A 16 -3.65 17.17 -38.54
N ALA A 17 -2.79 18.04 -39.09
CA ALA A 17 -1.35 17.90 -38.99
C ALA A 17 -0.84 18.09 -37.54
N ALA A 18 -1.43 19.01 -36.77
CA ALA A 18 -1.08 19.20 -35.36
C ALA A 18 -1.48 17.99 -34.49
N ASP A 19 -2.65 17.40 -34.73
CA ASP A 19 -3.10 16.16 -34.07
C ASP A 19 -2.27 14.95 -34.48
N GLU A 20 -1.85 14.88 -35.74
CA GLU A 20 -0.99 13.81 -36.24
C GLU A 20 0.42 13.91 -35.65
N ILE A 21 0.99 15.11 -35.55
CA ILE A 21 2.28 15.39 -34.90
C ILE A 21 2.20 15.17 -33.37
N ALA A 22 1.07 15.50 -32.73
CA ALA A 22 0.82 15.24 -31.31
C ALA A 22 0.70 13.72 -31.05
N SER A 23 -0.07 13.01 -31.88
CA SER A 23 -0.21 11.55 -31.87
C SER A 23 1.10 10.83 -32.13
N GLU A 24 1.95 11.34 -33.02
CA GLU A 24 3.28 10.79 -33.32
C GLU A 24 4.28 11.05 -32.17
N LYS A 25 4.20 12.23 -31.52
CA LYS A 25 4.97 12.54 -30.30
C LYS A 25 4.54 11.71 -29.09
N ASP A 26 3.24 11.43 -28.96
CA ASP A 26 2.69 10.63 -27.87
C ASP A 26 2.95 9.14 -28.08
N ALA A 27 2.88 8.65 -29.32
CA ALA A 27 3.33 7.32 -29.70
C ALA A 27 4.82 7.11 -29.44
N ALA A 28 5.63 8.18 -29.54
CA ALA A 28 7.04 8.17 -29.20
C ALA A 28 7.34 8.25 -27.68
N ARG A 29 6.35 8.55 -26.82
CA ARG A 29 6.55 8.77 -25.37
C ARG A 29 5.95 7.74 -24.42
N GLY A 30 5.07 6.85 -24.86
CA GLY A 30 4.56 5.79 -23.99
C GLY A 30 3.12 5.44 -24.25
N LEU A 31 2.66 4.40 -23.54
CA LEU A 31 1.32 3.82 -23.66
C LEU A 31 0.24 4.92 -23.58
N ARG A 32 -0.70 4.90 -24.53
CA ARG A 32 -1.91 5.74 -24.46
C ARG A 32 -2.68 5.42 -23.16
N PRO A 33 -3.40 6.39 -22.55
CA PRO A 33 -4.27 6.11 -21.40
C PRO A 33 -5.21 4.92 -21.71
N GLY A 34 -5.10 3.84 -20.93
CA GLY A 34 -5.88 2.60 -21.12
C GLY A 34 -5.19 1.47 -21.91
N GLN A 35 -3.97 1.66 -22.43
CA GLN A 35 -3.21 0.56 -23.03
C GLN A 35 -2.40 -0.21 -21.98
N SER A 36 -2.63 -1.53 -21.91
CA SER A 36 -1.84 -2.43 -21.08
C SER A 36 -0.50 -2.74 -21.74
N ALA A 37 0.56 -2.92 -20.94
CA ALA A 37 1.87 -3.28 -21.44
C ALA A 37 1.82 -4.66 -22.13
N LYS A 38 2.06 -4.71 -23.44
CA LYS A 38 1.98 -5.93 -24.27
C LYS A 38 2.83 -7.11 -23.75
N ASN A 39 3.89 -6.84 -22.98
CA ASN A 39 4.86 -7.84 -22.49
C ASN A 39 5.08 -7.79 -20.96
N PHE A 40 4.07 -7.44 -20.16
CA PHE A 40 4.21 -7.33 -18.70
C PHE A 40 4.69 -8.63 -18.04
N TRP A 41 3.95 -9.73 -18.23
CA TRP A 41 4.20 -10.98 -17.51
C TRP A 41 5.55 -11.65 -17.84
N PRO A 42 5.99 -11.72 -19.12
CA PRO A 42 7.32 -12.22 -19.46
C PRO A 42 8.44 -11.39 -18.81
N SER A 43 8.29 -10.07 -18.76
CA SER A 43 9.28 -9.15 -18.18
C SER A 43 9.37 -9.32 -16.67
N THR A 44 8.24 -9.44 -15.98
CA THR A 44 8.18 -9.74 -14.54
C THR A 44 8.81 -11.09 -14.22
N LYS A 45 8.50 -12.15 -14.99
CA LYS A 45 9.10 -13.47 -14.81
C LYS A 45 10.62 -13.43 -14.99
N ARG A 46 11.10 -12.69 -15.99
CA ARG A 46 12.53 -12.50 -16.21
C ARG A 46 13.18 -11.77 -15.04
N LEU A 47 12.57 -10.69 -14.55
CA LEU A 47 13.04 -9.96 -13.38
C LEU A 47 13.15 -10.86 -12.14
N VAL A 48 12.12 -11.65 -11.84
CA VAL A 48 12.13 -12.62 -10.72
C VAL A 48 13.24 -13.66 -10.90
N ARG A 49 13.52 -14.08 -12.14
CA ARG A 49 14.63 -15.00 -12.45
C ARG A 49 15.99 -14.34 -12.23
N GLU A 50 16.16 -13.07 -12.58
CA GLU A 50 17.39 -12.30 -12.31
C GLU A 50 17.65 -12.10 -10.81
N MET A 51 16.62 -12.26 -9.97
CA MET A 51 16.78 -12.33 -8.51
C MET A 51 17.32 -13.67 -8.01
N GLY A 52 17.45 -14.67 -8.88
CA GLY A 52 17.91 -16.03 -8.58
C GLY A 52 19.15 -16.12 -7.68
N PRO A 53 20.23 -15.36 -7.97
CA PRO A 53 21.44 -15.38 -7.15
C PRO A 53 21.24 -14.86 -5.71
N GLU A 54 20.19 -14.08 -5.47
CA GLU A 54 19.92 -13.40 -4.19
C GLU A 54 18.81 -14.06 -3.38
N ARG A 55 18.27 -15.20 -3.84
CA ARG A 55 17.17 -15.94 -3.19
C ARG A 55 17.33 -16.18 -1.68
N PRO A 56 18.47 -16.65 -1.15
CA PRO A 56 18.57 -16.90 0.29
C PRO A 56 18.45 -15.60 1.11
N TYR A 57 19.07 -14.51 0.64
CA TYR A 57 18.96 -13.20 1.29
C TYR A 57 17.56 -12.62 1.20
N LEU A 58 16.88 -12.84 0.06
CA LEU A 58 15.48 -12.45 -0.11
C LEU A 58 14.57 -13.21 0.86
N LEU A 59 14.74 -14.53 0.98
CA LEU A 59 13.96 -15.34 1.92
C LEU A 59 14.20 -14.91 3.37
N ALA A 60 15.46 -14.67 3.75
CA ALA A 60 15.78 -14.13 5.07
C ALA A 60 15.12 -12.77 5.31
N ALA A 61 15.16 -11.85 4.34
CA ALA A 61 14.50 -10.55 4.45
C ALA A 61 12.97 -10.68 4.58
N ILE A 62 12.34 -11.59 3.82
CA ILE A 62 10.91 -11.87 3.93
C ILE A 62 10.57 -12.41 5.32
N LEU A 63 11.36 -13.36 5.86
CA LEU A 63 11.14 -13.90 7.20
C LEU A 63 11.25 -12.82 8.28
N VAL A 64 12.26 -11.96 8.21
CA VAL A 64 12.38 -10.81 9.12
C VAL A 64 11.17 -9.89 8.99
N GLY A 65 10.70 -9.63 7.77
CA GLY A 65 9.49 -8.85 7.51
C GLY A 65 8.23 -9.48 8.11
N VAL A 66 8.06 -10.80 8.00
CA VAL A 66 6.93 -11.53 8.62
C VAL A 66 6.93 -11.34 10.14
N VAL A 67 8.09 -11.51 10.78
CA VAL A 67 8.22 -11.34 12.24
C VAL A 67 7.94 -9.90 12.66
N SER A 68 8.49 -8.94 11.91
CA SER A 68 8.22 -7.51 12.11
C SER A 68 6.71 -7.21 12.06
N VAL A 69 6.04 -7.63 10.98
CA VAL A 69 4.61 -7.40 10.81
C VAL A 69 3.81 -8.11 11.89
N ALA A 70 4.18 -9.32 12.30
CA ALA A 70 3.51 -10.01 13.40
C ALA A 70 3.52 -9.15 14.68
N PHE A 71 4.66 -8.53 15.01
CA PHE A 71 4.74 -7.64 16.17
C PHE A 71 3.94 -6.34 16.00
N SER A 72 3.96 -5.70 14.82
CA SER A 72 3.17 -4.48 14.61
C SER A 72 1.67 -4.71 14.68
N VAL A 73 1.19 -5.84 14.16
CA VAL A 73 -0.26 -6.14 14.08
C VAL A 73 -0.81 -6.63 15.42
N VAL A 74 0.02 -7.13 16.34
CA VAL A 74 -0.41 -7.41 17.72
C VAL A 74 -0.66 -6.11 18.52
N GLY A 75 -0.05 -5.00 18.12
CA GLY A 75 -0.15 -3.70 18.78
C GLY A 75 -1.58 -3.22 19.10
N PRO A 76 -2.51 -3.17 18.13
CA PRO A 76 -3.91 -2.79 18.39
C PRO A 76 -4.60 -3.61 19.47
N LYS A 77 -4.32 -4.91 19.58
CA LYS A 77 -4.89 -5.78 20.62
C LYS A 77 -4.36 -5.42 22.01
N ILE A 78 -3.07 -5.08 22.11
CA ILE A 78 -2.46 -4.63 23.37
C ILE A 78 -3.02 -3.27 23.77
N LEU A 79 -3.18 -2.37 22.79
CA LEU A 79 -3.76 -1.05 23.05
C LEU A 79 -5.23 -1.16 23.50
N GLY A 80 -5.99 -2.10 22.94
CA GLY A 80 -7.33 -2.45 23.42
C GLY A 80 -7.35 -2.81 24.91
N ARG A 81 -6.42 -3.66 25.37
CA ARG A 81 -6.29 -4.00 26.79
C ARG A 81 -5.95 -2.79 27.68
N ALA A 82 -5.12 -1.87 27.18
CA ALA A 82 -4.83 -0.64 27.90
C ALA A 82 -6.08 0.24 28.06
N THR A 83 -6.91 0.31 27.00
CA THR A 83 -8.23 0.97 27.06
C THR A 83 -9.15 0.26 28.05
N ASP A 84 -9.18 -1.07 28.08
CA ASP A 84 -9.99 -1.84 29.04
C ASP A 84 -9.58 -1.50 30.48
N ILE A 85 -8.28 -1.50 30.80
CA ILE A 85 -7.76 -1.14 32.14
C ILE A 85 -8.19 0.28 32.54
N LEU A 86 -8.05 1.24 31.62
CA LEU A 86 -8.44 2.63 31.87
C LEU A 86 -9.95 2.75 32.09
N PHE A 87 -10.75 2.14 31.22
CA PHE A 87 -12.20 2.30 31.23
C PHE A 87 -12.84 1.57 32.41
N THR A 88 -12.45 0.31 32.64
CA THR A 88 -12.91 -0.48 33.78
C THR A 88 -12.48 0.14 35.10
N GLY A 89 -11.26 0.66 35.21
CA GLY A 89 -10.80 1.35 36.43
C GLY A 89 -11.52 2.68 36.70
N LEU A 90 -11.88 3.43 35.67
CA LEU A 90 -12.67 4.66 35.82
C LEU A 90 -14.10 4.38 36.28
N ILE A 91 -14.74 3.35 35.71
CA ILE A 91 -16.09 2.94 36.12
C ILE A 91 -16.07 2.38 37.54
N SER A 92 -15.13 1.48 37.84
CA SER A 92 -15.03 0.80 39.13
C SER A 92 -14.82 1.78 40.29
N LYS A 93 -14.10 2.89 40.06
CA LYS A 93 -13.94 3.97 41.04
C LYS A 93 -15.26 4.62 41.48
N ASN A 94 -16.23 4.71 40.57
CA ASN A 94 -17.52 5.35 40.84
C ASN A 94 -18.54 4.37 41.44
N LEU A 95 -18.24 3.07 41.47
CA LEU A 95 -19.08 2.08 42.10
C LEU A 95 -18.86 2.09 43.63
N PRO A 96 -19.89 1.77 44.43
CA PRO A 96 -19.75 1.69 45.87
C PRO A 96 -18.70 0.63 46.24
N ALA A 97 -17.75 1.00 47.11
CA ALA A 97 -16.68 0.09 47.50
C ALA A 97 -17.24 -1.17 48.18
N GLY A 98 -16.83 -2.35 47.69
CA GLY A 98 -17.28 -3.64 48.21
C GLY A 98 -18.70 -4.06 47.82
N ALA A 99 -19.38 -3.32 46.93
CA ALA A 99 -20.62 -3.79 46.32
C ALA A 99 -20.36 -5.03 45.45
N ASP A 100 -21.33 -5.95 45.39
CA ASP A 100 -21.28 -7.05 44.43
C ASP A 100 -21.58 -6.49 43.02
N PRO A 101 -20.69 -6.65 42.02
CA PRO A 101 -20.95 -6.23 40.65
C PRO A 101 -22.28 -6.74 40.08
N ALA A 102 -22.72 -7.94 40.46
CA ALA A 102 -23.98 -8.50 39.98
C ALA A 102 -25.18 -7.71 40.50
N GLU A 103 -25.16 -7.32 41.77
CA GLU A 103 -26.23 -6.53 42.39
C GLU A 103 -26.32 -5.12 41.79
N VAL A 104 -25.18 -4.50 41.48
CA VAL A 104 -25.13 -3.21 40.78
C VAL A 104 -25.75 -3.31 39.38
N ILE A 105 -25.41 -4.37 38.63
CA ILE A 105 -25.92 -4.59 37.27
C ILE A 105 -27.44 -4.84 37.29
N ASP A 106 -27.92 -5.67 38.23
CA ASP A 106 -29.34 -5.96 38.36
C ASP A 106 -30.14 -4.73 38.82
N GLY A 107 -29.57 -3.90 39.70
CA GLY A 107 -30.15 -2.60 40.07
C GLY A 107 -30.29 -1.66 38.87
N LEU A 108 -29.27 -1.57 38.02
CA LEU A 108 -29.32 -0.78 36.80
C LEU A 108 -30.38 -1.28 35.80
N ARG A 109 -30.56 -2.60 35.69
CA ARG A 109 -31.65 -3.17 34.90
C ARG A 109 -33.02 -2.81 35.47
N ALA A 110 -33.18 -2.87 36.79
CA ALA A 110 -34.43 -2.49 37.46
C ALA A 110 -34.77 -0.99 37.28
N GLU A 111 -33.77 -0.12 37.18
CA GLU A 111 -33.93 1.30 36.86
C GLU A 111 -34.20 1.59 35.37
N GLY A 112 -34.24 0.55 34.52
CA GLY A 112 -34.45 0.67 33.07
C GLY A 112 -33.18 1.03 32.28
N GLN A 113 -31.99 0.98 32.90
CA GLN A 113 -30.71 1.27 32.27
C GLN A 113 -30.06 0.02 31.63
N GLU A 114 -30.83 -0.74 30.85
CA GLU A 114 -30.39 -2.05 30.32
C GLU A 114 -29.10 -1.99 29.51
N GLN A 115 -28.94 -0.97 28.65
CA GLN A 115 -27.74 -0.83 27.81
C GLN A 115 -26.47 -0.60 28.63
N PHE A 116 -26.57 0.14 29.73
CA PHE A 116 -25.44 0.39 30.62
C PHE A 116 -25.13 -0.87 31.45
N ALA A 117 -26.17 -1.56 31.93
CA ALA A 117 -26.03 -2.84 32.64
C ALA A 117 -25.37 -3.92 31.75
N ASP A 118 -25.77 -4.03 30.49
CA ASP A 118 -25.17 -4.97 29.54
C ASP A 118 -23.72 -4.63 29.24
N MET A 119 -23.38 -3.35 29.12
CA MET A 119 -21.99 -2.90 28.99
C MET A 119 -21.15 -3.32 30.21
N LEU A 120 -21.65 -3.10 31.43
CA LEU A 120 -20.96 -3.48 32.67
C LEU A 120 -20.80 -4.99 32.82
N SER A 121 -21.77 -5.77 32.36
CA SER A 121 -21.75 -7.24 32.43
C SER A 121 -20.57 -7.87 31.68
N GLY A 122 -20.05 -7.19 30.65
CA GLY A 122 -18.88 -7.62 29.90
C GLY A 122 -17.53 -7.22 30.52
N MET A 123 -17.52 -6.49 31.64
CA MET A 123 -16.32 -5.92 32.26
C MET A 123 -15.93 -6.66 33.54
N THR A 124 -14.63 -6.66 33.85
CA THR A 124 -14.09 -7.19 35.11
C THR A 124 -14.07 -6.08 36.17
N LEU A 125 -15.21 -5.84 36.80
CA LEU A 125 -15.38 -4.75 37.77
C LEU A 125 -14.78 -5.10 39.14
N THR A 126 -14.05 -4.15 39.73
CA THR A 126 -13.58 -4.21 41.12
C THR A 126 -14.08 -2.98 41.89
N PRO A 127 -15.33 -3.00 42.41
CA PRO A 127 -15.98 -1.81 42.95
C PRO A 127 -15.19 -1.12 44.06
N GLY A 128 -14.94 0.18 43.88
CA GLY A 128 -14.15 1.02 44.79
C GLY A 128 -12.66 1.09 44.48
N GLU A 129 -12.13 0.26 43.57
CA GLU A 129 -10.77 0.40 43.06
C GLU A 129 -10.72 1.31 41.83
N GLY A 130 -9.69 2.15 41.77
CA GLY A 130 -9.42 3.03 40.64
C GLY A 130 -8.67 2.32 39.51
N ILE A 131 -8.07 3.13 38.63
CA ILE A 131 -7.22 2.63 37.54
C ILE A 131 -5.99 1.92 38.11
N ASP A 132 -5.74 0.69 37.67
CA ASP A 132 -4.46 0.01 37.89
C ASP A 132 -3.39 0.61 36.97
N PHE A 133 -2.71 1.63 37.48
CA PHE A 133 -1.62 2.30 36.76
C PHE A 133 -0.42 1.37 36.52
N THR A 134 -0.20 0.35 37.36
CA THR A 134 0.92 -0.58 37.19
C THR A 134 0.67 -1.47 35.97
N ALA A 135 -0.50 -2.10 35.90
CA ALA A 135 -0.90 -2.90 34.74
C ALA A 135 -0.95 -2.05 33.47
N LEU A 136 -1.43 -0.80 33.58
CA LEU A 136 -1.46 0.13 32.46
C LEU A 136 -0.06 0.44 31.92
N TYR A 137 0.88 0.84 32.78
CA TYR A 137 2.25 1.16 32.35
C TYR A 137 2.98 -0.06 31.80
N GLN A 138 2.77 -1.25 32.36
CA GLN A 138 3.34 -2.48 31.81
C GLN A 138 2.78 -2.79 30.41
N THR A 139 1.46 -2.64 30.23
CA THR A 139 0.78 -2.88 28.95
C THR A 139 1.25 -1.89 27.89
N LEU A 140 1.33 -0.60 28.21
CA LEU A 140 1.83 0.44 27.30
C LEU A 140 3.34 0.29 27.03
N GLY A 141 4.14 -0.05 28.04
CA GLY A 141 5.56 -0.32 27.88
C GLY A 141 5.82 -1.51 26.96
N LEU A 142 5.03 -2.58 27.09
CA LEU A 142 5.06 -3.73 26.19
C LEU A 142 4.66 -3.35 24.76
N ALA A 143 3.63 -2.52 24.58
CA ALA A 143 3.22 -2.01 23.27
C ALA A 143 4.35 -1.22 22.59
N VAL A 144 4.97 -0.28 23.32
CA VAL A 144 6.09 0.52 22.83
C VAL A 144 7.28 -0.38 22.48
N GLY A 145 7.63 -1.33 23.35
CA GLY A 145 8.71 -2.28 23.10
C GLY A 145 8.49 -3.12 21.84
N LEU A 146 7.28 -3.63 21.63
CA LEU A 146 6.93 -4.39 20.43
C LEU A 146 6.94 -3.53 19.17
N PHE A 147 6.42 -2.30 19.23
CA PHE A 147 6.48 -1.40 18.07
C PHE A 147 7.91 -0.99 17.73
N ALA A 148 8.75 -0.71 18.73
CA ALA A 148 10.16 -0.39 18.53
C ALA A 148 10.92 -1.58 17.91
N LEU A 149 10.71 -2.78 18.43
CA LEU A 149 11.30 -4.01 17.88
C LEU A 149 10.80 -4.27 16.45
N SER A 150 9.49 -4.14 16.22
CA SER A 150 8.90 -4.23 14.88
C SER A 150 9.54 -3.23 13.92
N ALA A 151 9.67 -1.96 14.31
CA ALA A 151 10.26 -0.91 13.49
C ALA A 151 11.74 -1.20 13.18
N LEU A 152 12.51 -1.69 14.15
CA LEU A 152 13.89 -2.12 13.94
C LEU A 152 13.98 -3.26 12.93
N LEU A 153 13.15 -4.30 13.09
CA LEU A 153 13.12 -5.44 12.17
C LEU A 153 12.69 -5.01 10.76
N MET A 154 11.69 -4.12 10.65
CA MET A 154 11.24 -3.56 9.36
C MET A 154 12.37 -2.77 8.69
N TRP A 155 13.11 -1.96 9.46
CA TRP A 155 14.24 -1.21 8.95
C TRP A 155 15.37 -2.14 8.47
N LEU A 156 15.72 -3.18 9.25
CA LEU A 156 16.73 -4.17 8.86
C LEU A 156 16.30 -4.95 7.60
N GLN A 157 15.03 -5.32 7.49
CA GLN A 157 14.45 -5.95 6.31
C GLN A 157 14.54 -5.02 5.09
N GLY A 158 14.21 -3.74 5.25
CA GLY A 158 14.30 -2.74 4.19
C GLY A 158 15.73 -2.54 3.70
N LEU A 159 16.70 -2.48 4.61
CA LEU A 159 18.13 -2.43 4.25
C LEU A 159 18.57 -3.68 3.47
N ALA A 160 18.14 -4.87 3.89
CA ALA A 160 18.45 -6.12 3.21
C ALA A 160 17.87 -6.14 1.79
N LEU A 161 16.59 -5.78 1.62
CA LEU A 161 15.95 -5.66 0.31
C LEU A 161 16.64 -4.63 -0.57
N ASN A 162 16.94 -3.44 -0.04
CA ASN A 162 17.61 -2.39 -0.82
C ASN A 162 18.98 -2.87 -1.34
N ARG A 163 19.77 -3.54 -0.50
CA ARG A 163 21.06 -4.12 -0.91
C ARG A 163 20.93 -5.18 -2.00
N ILE A 164 19.86 -5.98 -1.97
CA ILE A 164 19.54 -6.97 -3.01
C ILE A 164 19.21 -6.27 -4.34
N LEU A 165 18.40 -5.20 -4.29
CA LEU A 165 17.98 -4.46 -5.48
C LEU A 165 19.12 -3.67 -6.14
N VAL A 166 19.96 -2.98 -5.35
CA VAL A 166 21.15 -2.29 -5.87
C VAL A 166 22.09 -3.26 -6.59
N ARG A 167 22.29 -4.47 -6.02
CA ARG A 167 23.12 -5.51 -6.66
C ARG A 167 22.54 -5.95 -8.01
N MET A 168 21.22 -6.12 -8.12
CA MET A 168 20.57 -6.46 -9.38
C MET A 168 20.72 -5.37 -10.43
N VAL A 169 20.47 -4.12 -10.06
CA VAL A 169 20.58 -2.98 -10.99
C VAL A 169 22.03 -2.82 -11.46
N SER A 170 23.00 -2.98 -10.55
CA SER A 170 24.42 -2.93 -10.93
C SER A 170 24.79 -4.04 -11.93
N ARG A 171 24.27 -5.26 -11.77
CA ARG A 171 24.43 -6.34 -12.75
C ARG A 171 23.79 -5.97 -14.10
N LEU A 172 22.55 -5.50 -14.09
CA LEU A 172 21.86 -5.05 -15.30
C LEU A 172 22.65 -3.97 -16.04
N ARG A 173 23.18 -2.98 -15.32
CA ARG A 173 24.01 -1.91 -15.91
C ARG A 173 25.25 -2.47 -16.59
N ARG A 174 25.95 -3.41 -15.95
CA ARG A 174 27.12 -4.09 -16.54
C ARG A 174 26.77 -4.88 -17.79
N ASP A 175 25.67 -5.65 -17.77
CA ASP A 175 25.23 -6.45 -18.90
C ASP A 175 24.85 -5.57 -20.11
N VAL A 176 24.20 -4.43 -19.85
CA VAL A 176 23.85 -3.44 -20.88
C VAL A 176 25.10 -2.80 -21.47
N GLU A 177 26.06 -2.39 -20.63
CA GLU A 177 27.32 -1.80 -21.06
C GLU A 177 28.15 -2.78 -21.90
N GLU A 178 28.30 -4.02 -21.45
CA GLU A 178 29.01 -5.06 -22.19
C GLU A 178 28.33 -5.35 -23.54
N LYS A 179 27.00 -5.38 -23.58
CA LYS A 179 26.26 -5.54 -24.83
C LYS A 179 26.51 -4.37 -25.76
N LEU A 180 26.54 -3.14 -25.25
CA LEU A 180 26.76 -1.93 -26.04
C LEU A 180 28.12 -1.97 -26.74
N HIS A 181 29.18 -2.36 -26.05
CA HIS A 181 30.53 -2.47 -26.61
C HIS A 181 30.66 -3.55 -27.71
N ARG A 182 29.76 -4.53 -27.75
CA ARG A 182 29.78 -5.63 -28.73
C ARG A 182 28.91 -5.39 -29.97
N LEU A 183 28.20 -4.26 -30.05
CA LEU A 183 27.30 -3.98 -31.17
C LEU A 183 28.04 -3.38 -32.37
N PRO A 184 27.66 -3.72 -33.62
CA PRO A 184 28.30 -3.18 -34.81
C PRO A 184 27.94 -1.69 -35.00
N LEU A 185 28.85 -0.91 -35.60
CA LEU A 185 28.68 0.53 -35.88
C LEU A 185 27.33 0.88 -36.55
N ARG A 186 26.86 0.03 -37.47
CA ARG A 186 25.56 0.18 -38.15
C ARG A 186 24.34 0.26 -37.20
N TYR A 187 24.45 -0.25 -35.97
CA TYR A 187 23.41 -0.09 -34.95
C TYR A 187 23.37 1.34 -34.40
N PHE A 188 24.54 1.95 -34.21
CA PHE A 188 24.71 3.31 -33.70
C PHE A 188 24.29 4.36 -34.75
N ASP A 189 24.52 4.08 -36.04
CA ASP A 189 24.15 4.99 -37.14
C ASP A 189 22.63 5.18 -37.32
N ARG A 190 21.82 4.31 -36.70
CA ARG A 190 20.35 4.33 -36.81
C ARG A 190 19.66 5.11 -35.69
N MET A 191 20.39 5.54 -34.67
CA MET A 191 19.82 6.25 -33.51
C MET A 191 20.25 7.71 -33.48
N LYS A 192 19.40 8.59 -32.95
CA LYS A 192 19.76 10.00 -32.77
C LYS A 192 20.88 10.13 -31.73
N ARG A 193 21.83 11.03 -31.96
CA ARG A 193 22.92 11.31 -31.00
C ARG A 193 22.29 11.68 -29.64
N GLY A 194 22.68 10.98 -28.57
CA GLY A 194 22.14 11.17 -27.22
C GLY A 194 21.03 10.19 -26.79
N GLU A 195 20.35 9.54 -27.72
CA GLU A 195 19.29 8.56 -27.41
C GLU A 195 19.86 7.34 -26.67
N ILE A 196 21.03 6.86 -27.10
CA ILE A 196 21.75 5.74 -26.46
C ILE A 196 22.15 6.10 -25.04
N LEU A 197 22.72 7.30 -24.84
CA LEU A 197 23.16 7.75 -23.52
C LEU A 197 21.97 7.86 -22.57
N SER A 198 20.86 8.46 -23.02
CA SER A 198 19.62 8.55 -22.23
C SER A 198 19.05 7.17 -21.87
N ARG A 199 19.07 6.20 -22.79
CA ARG A 199 18.59 4.84 -22.48
C ARG A 199 19.51 4.13 -21.47
N VAL A 200 20.81 4.31 -21.57
CA VAL A 200 21.79 3.67 -20.67
C VAL A 200 21.79 4.32 -19.28
N THR A 201 21.61 5.64 -19.19
CA THR A 201 21.58 6.32 -17.89
C THR A 201 20.15 6.39 -17.35
N ASN A 202 19.26 7.11 -18.04
CA ASN A 202 17.94 7.46 -17.52
C ASN A 202 16.99 6.26 -17.45
N ASP A 203 16.96 5.37 -18.46
CA ASP A 203 16.04 4.22 -18.37
C ASP A 203 16.51 3.23 -17.30
N ILE A 204 17.83 3.04 -17.13
CA ILE A 204 18.38 2.18 -16.08
C ILE A 204 18.08 2.77 -14.69
N ASP A 205 18.21 4.08 -14.51
CA ASP A 205 17.89 4.75 -13.26
C ASP A 205 16.38 4.72 -12.97
N ASN A 206 15.54 4.88 -13.99
CA ASN A 206 14.09 4.71 -13.87
C ASN A 206 13.72 3.28 -13.49
N ILE A 207 14.38 2.27 -14.09
CA ILE A 207 14.23 0.87 -13.70
C ILE A 207 14.66 0.66 -12.25
N GLN A 208 15.79 1.25 -11.84
CA GLN A 208 16.28 1.16 -10.45
C GLN A 208 15.24 1.66 -9.46
N ASN A 209 14.77 2.89 -9.65
CA ASN A 209 13.81 3.52 -8.74
C ASN A 209 12.47 2.76 -8.74
N THR A 210 12.02 2.31 -9.90
CA THR A 210 10.78 1.53 -10.02
C THR A 210 10.90 0.19 -9.30
N LEU A 211 11.98 -0.57 -9.52
CA LEU A 211 12.21 -1.84 -8.83
C LEU A 211 12.31 -1.65 -7.32
N MET A 212 13.03 -0.61 -6.86
CA MET A 212 13.15 -0.28 -5.44
C MET A 212 11.78 -0.08 -4.79
N ASN A 213 10.97 0.81 -5.36
CA ASN A 213 9.66 1.16 -4.81
C ASN A 213 8.66 0.00 -4.95
N THR A 214 8.60 -0.62 -6.12
CA THR A 214 7.61 -1.67 -6.40
C THR A 214 7.92 -2.97 -5.66
N VAL A 215 9.17 -3.46 -5.64
CA VAL A 215 9.49 -4.72 -4.96
C VAL A 215 9.36 -4.56 -3.45
N THR A 216 9.94 -3.50 -2.88
CA THR A 216 9.84 -3.24 -1.44
C THR A 216 8.41 -2.98 -1.01
N GLY A 217 7.69 -2.15 -1.78
CA GLY A 217 6.28 -1.85 -1.57
C GLY A 217 5.41 -3.09 -1.62
N LEU A 218 5.54 -3.93 -2.65
CA LEU A 218 4.76 -5.16 -2.78
C LEU A 218 5.03 -6.14 -1.63
N VAL A 219 6.29 -6.34 -1.25
CA VAL A 219 6.63 -7.21 -0.11
C VAL A 219 5.97 -6.67 1.16
N ASN A 220 6.10 -5.38 1.44
CA ASN A 220 5.51 -4.78 2.64
C ASN A 220 3.99 -4.83 2.62
N SER A 221 3.35 -4.51 1.49
CA SER A 221 1.90 -4.56 1.33
C SER A 221 1.37 -5.97 1.50
N ILE A 222 1.97 -6.98 0.86
CA ILE A 222 1.52 -8.37 0.98
C ILE A 222 1.68 -8.85 2.42
N LEU A 223 2.85 -8.62 3.04
CA LEU A 223 3.08 -9.02 4.43
C LEU A 223 2.11 -8.33 5.38
N THR A 224 1.88 -7.03 5.24
CA THR A 224 0.95 -6.27 6.08
C THR A 224 -0.49 -6.75 5.90
N VAL A 225 -0.96 -6.89 4.65
CA VAL A 225 -2.32 -7.37 4.36
C VAL A 225 -2.53 -8.76 4.93
N LEU A 226 -1.61 -9.70 4.70
CA LEU A 226 -1.70 -11.06 5.23
C LEU A 226 -1.62 -11.07 6.77
N GLY A 227 -0.70 -10.31 7.36
CA GLY A 227 -0.52 -10.22 8.81
C GLY A 227 -1.76 -9.66 9.50
N VAL A 228 -2.30 -8.55 8.99
CA VAL A 228 -3.55 -7.94 9.48
C VAL A 228 -4.72 -8.90 9.31
N LEU A 229 -4.88 -9.52 8.14
CA LEU A 229 -5.97 -10.45 7.89
C LEU A 229 -5.95 -11.64 8.84
N VAL A 230 -4.79 -12.28 9.02
CA VAL A 230 -4.61 -13.41 9.94
C VAL A 230 -4.96 -13.00 11.36
N MET A 231 -4.46 -11.84 11.82
CA MET A 231 -4.73 -11.35 13.17
C MET A 231 -6.20 -10.96 13.38
N MET A 232 -6.84 -10.33 12.39
CA MET A 232 -8.27 -10.02 12.44
C MET A 232 -9.09 -11.30 12.59
N LEU A 233 -8.83 -12.32 11.75
CA LEU A 233 -9.51 -13.62 11.82
C LEU A 233 -9.28 -14.35 13.14
N MET A 234 -8.07 -14.23 13.72
CA MET A 234 -7.75 -14.78 15.04
C MET A 234 -8.49 -14.07 16.19
N ILE A 235 -8.76 -12.76 16.08
CA ILE A 235 -9.48 -11.99 17.11
C ILE A 235 -10.98 -12.25 17.02
N SER A 236 -11.58 -12.08 15.84
CA SER A 236 -13.00 -12.37 15.60
C SER A 236 -13.23 -12.60 14.11
N TRP A 237 -13.53 -13.85 13.74
CA TRP A 237 -13.79 -14.19 12.34
C TRP A 237 -15.10 -13.58 11.83
N GLN A 238 -16.12 -13.41 12.68
CA GLN A 238 -17.41 -12.81 12.28
C GLN A 238 -17.26 -11.34 11.90
N LEU A 239 -16.65 -10.53 12.79
CA LEU A 239 -16.42 -9.11 12.51
C LEU A 239 -15.46 -8.93 11.32
N SER A 240 -14.48 -9.81 11.18
CA SER A 240 -13.57 -9.81 10.02
C SER A 240 -14.30 -10.04 8.71
N LEU A 241 -15.24 -10.99 8.63
CA LEU A 241 -16.04 -11.22 7.43
C LEU A 241 -16.91 -10.00 7.07
N ILE A 242 -17.52 -9.37 8.08
CA ILE A 242 -18.29 -8.14 7.89
C ILE A 242 -17.39 -7.03 7.34
N ALA A 243 -16.20 -6.84 7.92
CA ALA A 243 -15.23 -5.86 7.43
C ALA A 243 -14.73 -6.17 6.01
N LEU A 244 -14.44 -7.44 5.70
CA LEU A 244 -14.02 -7.88 4.36
C LEU A 244 -15.12 -7.68 3.31
N ALA A 245 -16.39 -7.81 3.69
CA ALA A 245 -17.51 -7.55 2.78
C ALA A 245 -17.60 -6.08 2.34
N VAL A 246 -17.01 -5.14 3.09
CA VAL A 246 -16.93 -3.72 2.69
C VAL A 246 -16.01 -3.53 1.47
N ILE A 247 -14.96 -4.35 1.33
CA ILE A 247 -13.98 -4.23 0.24
C ILE A 247 -14.62 -4.39 -1.15
N PRO A 248 -15.37 -5.47 -1.48
CA PRO A 248 -15.99 -5.61 -2.79
C PRO A 248 -17.02 -4.51 -3.06
N VAL A 249 -17.77 -4.07 -2.05
CA VAL A 249 -18.71 -2.95 -2.18
C VAL A 249 -17.95 -1.67 -2.55
N ALA A 250 -16.88 -1.36 -1.84
CA ALA A 250 -16.03 -0.21 -2.15
C ALA A 250 -15.44 -0.30 -3.57
N LEU A 251 -14.94 -1.47 -3.98
CA LEU A 251 -14.40 -1.68 -5.33
C LEU A 251 -15.46 -1.45 -6.42
N VAL A 252 -16.70 -1.91 -6.22
CA VAL A 252 -17.80 -1.67 -7.16
C VAL A 252 -18.13 -0.18 -7.23
N VAL A 253 -18.27 0.48 -6.08
CA VAL A 253 -18.58 1.92 -6.02
C VAL A 253 -17.48 2.73 -6.70
N THR A 254 -16.21 2.49 -6.36
CA THR A 254 -15.06 3.15 -6.99
C THR A 254 -15.00 2.86 -8.48
N GLY A 255 -15.25 1.63 -8.93
CA GLY A 255 -15.26 1.27 -10.35
C GLY A 255 -16.34 2.02 -11.14
N VAL A 256 -17.56 2.09 -10.61
CA VAL A 256 -18.69 2.78 -11.25
C VAL A 256 -18.47 4.30 -11.26
N VAL A 257 -18.08 4.89 -10.13
CA VAL A 257 -17.84 6.33 -10.01
C VAL A 257 -16.63 6.74 -10.86
N GLY A 258 -15.54 5.96 -10.81
CA GLY A 258 -14.32 6.22 -11.59
C GLY A 258 -14.58 6.19 -13.09
N ALA A 259 -15.31 5.19 -13.59
CA ALA A 259 -15.66 5.12 -15.01
C ALA A 259 -16.52 6.30 -15.48
N ARG A 260 -17.41 6.83 -14.62
CA ARG A 260 -18.20 8.03 -14.92
C ARG A 260 -17.36 9.29 -14.87
N ALA A 261 -16.53 9.44 -13.83
CA ALA A 261 -15.65 10.59 -13.64
C ALA A 261 -14.66 10.72 -14.80
N GLN A 262 -14.05 9.61 -15.25
CA GLN A 262 -13.11 9.62 -16.37
C GLN A 262 -13.75 10.13 -17.67
N LYS A 263 -15.02 9.80 -17.93
CA LYS A 263 -15.76 10.32 -19.10
C LYS A 263 -16.01 11.83 -19.00
N LEU A 264 -16.40 12.32 -17.82
CA LEU A 264 -16.63 13.75 -17.59
C LEU A 264 -15.33 14.55 -17.69
N PHE A 265 -14.23 14.03 -17.16
CA PHE A 265 -12.92 14.67 -17.30
C PHE A 265 -12.44 14.73 -18.74
N ALA A 266 -12.68 13.69 -19.55
CA ALA A 266 -12.37 13.72 -20.97
C ALA A 266 -13.14 14.86 -21.68
N GLN A 267 -14.45 14.96 -21.43
CA GLN A 267 -15.29 16.03 -22.00
C GLN A 267 -14.84 17.43 -21.57
N GLN A 268 -14.31 17.58 -20.36
CA GLN A 268 -13.80 18.85 -19.86
C GLN A 268 -12.42 19.21 -20.44
N TRP A 269 -11.63 18.22 -20.85
CA TRP A 269 -10.33 18.43 -21.48
C TRP A 269 -10.43 18.73 -22.98
N ASP A 270 -11.52 18.29 -23.60
CA ASP A 270 -11.84 18.52 -25.02
C ASP A 270 -12.59 19.85 -25.29
N ALA A 271 -12.99 20.57 -24.23
CA ALA A 271 -13.73 21.84 -24.29
C ALA A 271 -12.84 23.07 -24.04
#